data_AF-A0A2D6E5J4-F1
#
_entry.id   AF-A0A2D6E5J4-F1
#
_cell.length_a   1.000
_cell.length_b   1.000
_cell.length_c   1.000
_cell.angle_alpha   90.00
_cell.angle_beta   90.00
_cell.angle_gamma   90.00
#
_symmetry.space_group_name_H-M   'P 1'
#
loop_
_entity.id
_entity.type
_entity.pdbx_description
1 polymer ?
#
loop_
_entity_poly.entity_id
_entity_poly.type
_entity_poly.pdbx_seq_one_letter_code
_entity_poly.pdbx_strand_id
1 'polypeptide(L)'
;MNRAKSQMSMNQYQTSDLSLAAFLLMRGLKLVHAEKNKSGKFIFLFDDPDDRCKKLSLEFVNSEFCDYDNHIRNLKKVIYSK
;
A
#
# COMPACT_ATOMS: atom_id res chain seq x y z
N MET A 1 -16.59 -32.16 -22.15
CA MET A 1 -15.14 -32.28 -21.89
C MET A 1 -14.76 -31.25 -20.83
N ASN A 2 -14.05 -31.68 -19.81
CA ASN A 2 -14.07 -31.13 -18.45
C ASN A 2 -13.49 -29.72 -18.26
N ARG A 3 -14.08 -29.02 -17.27
CA ARG A 3 -13.60 -27.79 -16.65
C ARG A 3 -12.26 -28.04 -15.94
N ALA A 4 -11.33 -27.12 -16.10
CA ALA A 4 -10.33 -26.79 -15.09
C ALA A 4 -10.02 -25.29 -15.20
N LYS A 5 -10.88 -24.47 -14.58
CA LYS A 5 -10.48 -23.10 -14.21
C LYS A 5 -9.40 -23.29 -13.14
N SER A 6 -8.16 -23.00 -13.48
CA SER A 6 -7.06 -22.97 -12.51
C SER A 6 -7.39 -21.88 -11.48
N GLN A 7 -7.75 -22.31 -10.28
CA GLN A 7 -7.96 -21.42 -9.14
C GLN A 7 -6.58 -21.06 -8.60
N MET A 8 -5.90 -20.10 -9.26
CA MET A 8 -4.72 -19.47 -8.69
C MET A 8 -5.18 -18.69 -7.46
N SER A 9 -4.56 -18.94 -6.31
CA SER A 9 -4.79 -18.19 -5.08
C SER A 9 -4.60 -16.70 -5.36
N MET A 10 -5.68 -15.93 -5.36
CA MET A 10 -5.59 -14.47 -5.40
C MET A 10 -5.15 -13.98 -4.02
N ASN A 11 -3.85 -14.12 -3.74
CA ASN A 11 -3.28 -13.48 -2.57
C ASN A 11 -3.40 -11.97 -2.78
N GLN A 12 -4.04 -11.30 -1.83
CA GLN A 12 -4.24 -9.86 -1.86
C GLN A 12 -3.62 -9.26 -0.61
N TYR A 13 -3.00 -8.11 -0.80
CA TYR A 13 -2.43 -7.33 0.29
C TYR A 13 -3.25 -6.08 0.52
N GLN A 14 -3.69 -5.86 1.76
CA GLN A 14 -4.45 -4.67 2.14
C GLN A 14 -3.61 -3.76 3.03
N THR A 15 -3.61 -2.46 2.72
CA THR A 15 -3.06 -1.41 3.59
C THR A 15 -4.00 -0.21 3.67
N SER A 16 -3.96 0.52 4.79
CA SER A 16 -4.60 1.83 4.95
C SER A 16 -3.60 2.99 4.96
N ASP A 17 -2.31 2.68 4.86
CA ASP A 17 -1.23 3.66 4.84
C ASP A 17 -1.06 4.18 3.40
N LEU A 18 -1.28 5.48 3.22
CA LEU A 18 -1.20 6.15 1.93
C LEU A 18 0.23 6.15 1.36
N SER A 19 1.23 6.37 2.22
CA SER A 19 2.64 6.46 1.84
C SER A 19 3.18 5.10 1.42
N LEU A 20 2.81 4.05 2.16
CA LEU A 20 3.12 2.68 1.77
C LEU A 20 2.40 2.28 0.47
N ALA A 21 1.12 2.63 0.29
CA ALA A 21 0.40 2.34 -0.95
C ALA A 21 1.07 2.99 -2.17
N ALA A 22 1.51 4.25 -2.04
CA ALA A 22 2.28 4.93 -3.08
C ALA A 22 3.60 4.22 -3.36
N PHE A 23 4.34 3.79 -2.33
CA PHE A 23 5.57 3.02 -2.50
C PHE A 23 5.34 1.70 -3.24
N LEU A 24 4.29 0.95 -2.92
CA LEU A 24 3.96 -0.30 -3.61
C LEU A 24 3.62 -0.07 -5.10
N LEU A 25 2.90 1.00 -5.43
CA LEU A 25 2.66 1.42 -6.81
C LEU A 25 3.99 1.71 -7.55
N MET A 26 4.91 2.43 -6.92
CA MET A 26 6.23 2.73 -7.50
C MET A 26 7.07 1.47 -7.75
N ARG A 27 6.82 0.39 -6.99
CA ARG A 27 7.47 -0.92 -7.17
C ARG A 27 6.77 -1.83 -8.19
N GLY A 28 5.80 -1.29 -8.91
CA GLY A 28 5.08 -1.97 -9.98
C GLY A 28 4.01 -2.94 -9.48
N LEU A 29 3.56 -2.83 -8.22
CA LEU A 29 2.47 -3.66 -7.74
C LEU A 29 1.12 -3.12 -8.18
N LYS A 30 0.22 -4.03 -8.55
CA LYS A 30 -1.09 -3.69 -9.11
C LYS A 30 -2.09 -3.41 -8.01
N LEU A 31 -2.51 -2.15 -7.90
CA LEU A 31 -3.64 -1.75 -7.08
C LEU A 31 -4.95 -2.24 -7.74
N VAL A 32 -5.72 -3.05 -7.03
CA VAL A 32 -6.99 -3.62 -7.51
C VAL A 32 -8.21 -2.91 -6.94
N HIS A 33 -8.09 -2.28 -5.76
CA HIS A 33 -9.16 -1.49 -5.16
C HIS A 33 -8.60 -0.34 -4.33
N ALA A 34 -9.29 0.80 -4.34
CA ALA A 34 -8.97 1.96 -3.52
C ALA A 34 -10.25 2.66 -3.10
N GLU A 35 -10.46 2.80 -1.79
CA GLU A 35 -11.61 3.52 -1.26
C GLU A 35 -11.28 4.27 0.03
N LYS A 36 -12.17 5.20 0.38
CA LYS A 36 -12.23 5.81 1.71
C LYS A 36 -13.53 5.35 2.36
N ASN A 37 -13.43 4.60 3.45
CA ASN A 37 -14.62 4.09 4.13
C ASN A 37 -15.40 5.22 4.82
N LYS A 38 -16.60 4.90 5.31
CA LYS A 38 -17.48 5.89 5.99
C LYS A 38 -16.86 6.53 7.24
N SER A 39 -15.91 5.84 7.88
CA SER A 39 -15.14 6.36 9.03
C SER A 39 -13.96 7.24 8.61
N GLY A 40 -13.75 7.45 7.31
CA GLY A 40 -12.68 8.25 6.75
C GLY A 40 -11.33 7.54 6.62
N LYS A 41 -11.26 6.24 6.94
CA LYS A 41 -10.05 5.42 6.79
C LYS A 41 -9.87 5.00 5.33
N PHE A 42 -8.65 5.08 4.84
CA PHE A 42 -8.30 4.58 3.51
C PHE A 42 -8.21 3.06 3.50
N ILE A 43 -8.57 2.45 2.38
CA ILE A 43 -8.40 1.03 2.12
C ILE A 43 -7.82 0.90 0.70
N PHE A 44 -6.62 0.34 0.62
CA PHE A 44 -5.93 0.02 -0.62
C PHE A 44 -5.71 -1.48 -0.67
N LEU A 45 -6.12 -2.11 -1.77
CA LEU A 45 -5.99 -3.55 -1.99
C LEU A 45 -5.10 -3.77 -3.21
N PHE A 46 -4.06 -4.57 -3.06
CA PHE A 46 -3.11 -4.92 -4.09
C PHE A 46 -3.22 -6.40 -4.46
N ASP A 47 -3.00 -6.69 -5.74
CA ASP A 47 -2.76 -8.04 -6.24
C ASP A 47 -1.35 -8.46 -5.81
N ASP A 48 -1.25 -9.52 -5.00
CA ASP A 48 0.01 -9.99 -4.40
C ASP A 48 0.21 -11.50 -4.53
N PRO A 49 0.14 -12.07 -5.75
CA PRO A 49 0.21 -13.52 -5.96
C PRO A 49 1.54 -14.15 -5.50
N ASP A 50 2.60 -13.34 -5.40
CA ASP A 50 3.95 -13.76 -5.03
C ASP A 50 4.33 -13.37 -3.58
N ASP A 51 3.37 -12.91 -2.76
CA ASP A 51 3.57 -12.44 -1.37
C ASP A 51 4.70 -11.37 -1.23
N ARG A 52 4.87 -10.55 -2.27
CA ARG A 52 5.91 -9.52 -2.36
C ARG A 52 5.57 -8.28 -1.55
N CYS A 53 4.29 -7.94 -1.37
CA CYS A 53 3.87 -6.73 -0.66
C CYS A 53 4.41 -6.72 0.77
N LYS A 54 4.41 -7.87 1.45
CA LYS A 54 4.90 -7.97 2.84
C LYS A 54 6.40 -7.72 2.96
N LYS A 55 7.20 -8.17 1.98
CA LYS A 55 8.63 -7.87 1.94
C LYS A 55 8.86 -6.39 1.64
N LEU A 56 8.14 -5.86 0.64
CA LEU A 56 8.24 -4.46 0.25
C LEU A 56 7.77 -3.50 1.35
N SER A 57 6.83 -3.89 2.22
CA SER A 57 6.44 -3.05 3.36
C SER A 57 7.55 -2.93 4.41
N LEU A 58 8.34 -3.98 4.61
CA LEU A 58 9.56 -3.91 5.45
C LEU A 58 10.65 -3.06 4.77
N GLU A 59 10.79 -3.18 3.44
CA GLU A 59 11.73 -2.32 2.69
C GLU A 59 11.32 -0.84 2.78
N PHE A 60 10.03 -0.52 2.69
CA PHE A 60 9.52 0.84 2.84
C PHE A 60 9.95 1.47 4.16
N VAL A 61 9.77 0.75 5.28
CA VAL A 61 10.14 1.22 6.63
C VAL A 61 11.62 1.58 6.73
N ASN A 62 12.49 0.89 5.98
CA ASN A 62 13.93 1.10 5.97
C ASN A 62 14.40 1.99 4.80
N SER A 63 13.49 2.65 4.08
CA SER A 63 13.80 3.42 2.87
C SER A 63 13.66 4.92 3.07
N GLU A 64 14.36 5.68 2.23
CA GLU A 64 14.27 7.15 2.17
C GLU A 64 12.84 7.66 1.88
N PHE A 65 11.94 6.82 1.37
CA PHE A 65 10.53 7.18 1.16
C PHE A 65 9.79 7.37 2.49
N CYS A 66 10.10 6.55 3.50
CA CYS A 66 9.53 6.71 4.83
C CYS A 66 10.07 7.98 5.50
N ASP A 67 11.37 8.23 5.36
CA ASP A 67 12.01 9.44 5.88
C ASP A 67 11.43 10.70 5.22
N TYR A 68 11.28 10.68 3.90
CA TYR A 68 10.69 11.79 3.14
C TYR A 68 9.25 12.10 3.59
N ASP A 69 8.38 11.10 3.74
CA ASP A 69 7.02 11.31 4.26
C ASP A 69 7.03 11.85 5.70
N ASN A 70 7.91 11.34 6.55
CA ASN A 70 8.09 11.84 7.91
C ASN A 70 8.52 13.32 7.92
N HIS A 71 9.45 13.72 7.06
CA HIS A 71 9.86 15.11 6.92
C HIS A 71 8.69 15.99 6.45
N ILE A 72 7.90 15.55 5.46
CA ILE A 72 6.68 16.28 5.04
C ILE A 72 5.71 16.45 6.20
N ARG A 73 5.44 15.38 6.97
CA ARG A 73 4.52 15.43 8.12
C ARG A 73 5.00 16.40 9.18
N ASN A 74 6.31 16.42 9.46
CA ASN A 74 6.91 17.35 10.42
C ASN A 74 6.81 18.80 9.95
N LEU A 75 7.10 19.09 8.68
CA LEU A 75 6.94 20.43 8.11
C LEU A 75 5.49 20.92 8.18
N LYS A 76 4.52 20.06 7.85
CA LYS A 76 3.09 20.40 7.99
C LYS A 76 2.72 20.75 9.42
N LYS A 77 3.20 19.98 10.42
CA LYS A 77 2.98 20.29 11.83
C LYS A 77 3.50 21.69 12.18
N VAL A 78 4.70 22.04 11.76
CA VAL A 78 5.28 23.38 12.01
C VAL A 78 4.41 24.50 11.43
N ILE A 79 3.84 24.31 10.23
CA ILE A 79 3.00 25.32 9.57
C ILE A 79 1.62 25.44 10.24
N TYR A 80 1.03 24.32 10.65
CA TYR A 80 -0.37 24.24 11.10
C TYR A 80 -0.55 24.17 12.62
N SER A 81 0.51 24.09 13.44
CA SER A 81 0.40 24.03 14.91
C SER A 81 0.07 25.36 15.60
N LYS A 82 -0.80 26.18 15.01
CA LYS A 82 -1.32 27.41 15.63
C LYS A 82 -2.59 27.14 16.41
#